data_AF-A0A0P7L497-F1
#
_entry.id   AF-A0A0P7L497-F1
#
_cell.length_a   1.000
_cell.length_b   1.000
_cell.length_c   1.000
_cell.angle_alpha   90.00
_cell.angle_beta   90.00
_cell.angle_gamma   90.00
#
_symmetry.space_group_name_H-M   'P 1'
#
loop_
_entity.id
_entity.type
_entity.pdbx_description
1 polymer ?
#
loop_
_entity_poly.entity_id
_entity_poly.type
_entity_poly.pdbx_seq_one_letter_code
_entity_poly.pdbx_strand_id
1 'polypeptide(L)' 'MRIFSMFVAIIISAFIAVGIAEYYHQPYNWYLVFLMILSGFFIQTIILIFESENTEENEI' A
#
# COMPACT_ATOMS: atom_id res chain seq x y z
N MET A 1 -14.18 0.50 8.96
CA MET A 1 -13.91 1.60 8.01
C MET A 1 -12.43 1.96 7.85
N ARG A 2 -11.57 1.83 8.88
CA ARG A 2 -10.13 2.19 8.83
C ARG A 2 -9.28 1.35 7.84
N ILE A 3 -9.59 0.06 7.71
CA ILE A 3 -8.87 -0.86 6.80
C ILE A 3 -9.10 -0.50 5.33
N PHE A 4 -10.35 -0.21 4.97
CA PHE A 4 -10.71 0.18 3.61
C PHE A 4 -10.05 1.51 3.20
N SER A 5 -9.99 2.49 4.10
CA SER A 5 -9.28 3.75 3.84
C SER A 5 -7.77 3.56 3.63
N MET A 6 -7.17 2.53 4.23
CA MET A 6 -5.73 2.27 4.11
C MET A 6 -5.37 1.68 2.74
N PHE A 7 -6.17 0.75 2.22
CA PHE A 7 -6.00 0.25 0.86
C PHE A 7 -6.24 1.33 -0.20
N VAL A 8 -7.23 2.20 0.02
CA VAL A 8 -7.46 3.36 -0.86
C VAL A 8 -6.24 4.29 -0.86
N ALA A 9 -5.59 4.52 0.28
CA ALA A 9 -4.37 5.34 0.36
C ALA A 9 -3.20 4.76 -0.44
N ILE A 10 -3.01 3.42 -0.42
CA ILE A 10 -1.97 2.72 -1.22
C ILE A 10 -2.20 2.90 -2.72
N ILE A 11 -3.46 2.80 -3.16
CA ILE A 11 -3.81 2.99 -4.58
C ILE A 11 -3.56 4.45 -4.98
N ILE A 12 -4.03 5.41 -4.17
CA ILE A 12 -3.84 6.85 -4.45
C ILE A 12 -2.36 7.21 -4.49
N SER A 13 -1.54 6.73 -3.55
CA SER A 13 -0.10 7.02 -3.55
C SER A 13 0.60 6.47 -4.80
N ALA A 14 0.17 5.31 -5.30
CA ALA A 14 0.70 4.76 -6.54
C ALA A 14 0.34 5.61 -7.76
N PHE A 15 -0.90 6.08 -7.86
CA PHE A 15 -1.31 6.99 -8.94
C PHE A 15 -0.59 8.34 -8.87
N ILE A 16 -0.36 8.88 -7.66
CA ILE A 16 0.42 10.12 -7.48
C ILE A 16 1.86 9.92 -7.96
N ALA A 17 2.50 8.80 -7.60
CA ALA A 17 3.86 8.51 -8.04
C ALA A 17 3.98 8.41 -9.57
N VAL A 18 3.00 7.77 -10.23
CA VAL A 18 2.93 7.71 -11.70
C VAL A 18 2.69 9.10 -12.29
N GLY A 19 1.79 9.90 -11.72
CA GLY A 19 1.53 11.26 -12.16
C GLY A 19 2.77 12.16 -12.06
N ILE A 20 3.57 12.00 -11.00
CA ILE A 20 4.85 12.70 -10.84
C ILE A 20 5.85 12.23 -11.90
N ALA A 21 5.98 10.92 -12.12
CA ALA A 21 6.89 10.39 -13.13
C ALA A 21 6.56 10.94 -14.53
N GLU A 22 5.26 11.02 -14.87
CA GLU A 22 4.84 11.59 -16.15
C GLU A 22 5.05 13.09 -16.24
N TYR A 23 4.83 13.83 -15.15
CA TYR A 23 5.10 15.27 -15.12
C TYR A 23 6.57 15.60 -15.42
N TYR A 24 7.50 14.76 -14.97
CA TYR A 24 8.94 14.92 -15.24
C TYR A 24 9.41 14.18 -16.51
N HIS A 25 8.50 13.61 -17.31
CA HIS A 25 8.82 12.77 -18.47
C HIS A 25 9.84 11.66 -18.14
N GLN A 26 9.79 11.15 -16.91
CA GLN A 26 10.72 10.14 -16.45
C GLN A 26 10.28 8.79 -17.02
N PRO A 27 11.16 8.04 -17.68
CA PRO A 27 10.81 6.71 -18.17
C PRO A 27 10.49 5.82 -16.98
N TYR A 28 9.26 5.30 -16.93
CA TYR A 28 8.83 4.36 -15.91
C TYR A 28 8.27 3.10 -16.57
N ASN A 29 8.49 1.96 -15.91
CA ASN A 29 7.97 0.69 -16.36
C ASN A 29 6.68 0.36 -15.62
N TRP A 30 5.63 0.00 -16.36
CA TRP A 30 4.33 -0.37 -15.77
C TRP A 30 4.43 -1.55 -14.79
N TYR A 31 5.40 -2.43 -15.04
CA TYR A 31 5.74 -3.53 -14.13
C TYR A 31 6.17 -3.04 -12.74
N LEU A 32 6.93 -1.94 -12.66
CA LEU A 32 7.37 -1.36 -11.37
C LEU A 32 6.20 -0.72 -10.62
N VAL A 33 5.27 -0.10 -11.33
CA VAL A 33 4.03 0.44 -10.74
C VAL A 33 3.20 -0.68 -10.13
N PHE A 34 3.03 -1.78 -10.87
CA PHE A 34 2.32 -2.96 -10.38
C PHE A 34 3.01 -3.55 -9.15
N LEU A 35 4.35 -3.71 -9.17
CA LEU A 35 5.11 -4.19 -8.03
C LEU A 35 4.97 -3.29 -6.79
N MET A 36 4.92 -1.97 -6.98
CA MET A 36 4.75 -1.01 -5.88
C MET A 36 3.38 -1.12 -5.22
N ILE A 37 2.32 -1.33 -6.00
CA ILE A 37 0.97 -1.58 -5.45
C ILE A 37 0.94 -2.93 -4.73
N LEU A 38 1.52 -3.97 -5.34
CA LEU A 38 1.55 -5.32 -4.78
C LEU A 38 2.32 -5.37 -3.46
N SER A 39 3.48 -4.70 -3.37
CA SER A 39 4.28 -4.66 -2.15
C SER A 39 3.57 -3.88 -1.05
N GLY A 40 2.95 -2.75 -1.36
CA GLY A 40 2.14 -1.98 -0.41
C GLY A 40 0.98 -2.80 0.15
N PHE A 41 0.29 -3.55 -0.71
CA PHE A 41 -0.76 -4.49 -0.27
C PHE A 41 -0.21 -5.56 0.68
N PHE A 42 0.93 -6.18 0.33
CA PHE A 42 1.52 -7.26 1.11
C PHE A 42 1.98 -6.80 2.50
N ILE A 43 2.66 -5.65 2.57
CA ILE A 43 3.05 -5.02 3.84
C ILE A 43 1.81 -4.76 4.70
N GLN A 44 0.74 -4.26 4.09
CA GLN A 44 -0.47 -3.96 4.83
C GLN A 44 -1.18 -5.20 5.37
N THR A 45 -1.15 -6.30 4.62
CA THR A 45 -1.63 -7.60 5.10
C THR A 45 -0.82 -8.08 6.30
N ILE A 46 0.51 -7.98 6.26
CA ILE A 46 1.37 -8.37 7.38
C ILE A 46 1.03 -7.54 8.63
N ILE A 47 0.92 -6.21 8.49
CA ILE A 47 0.55 -5.31 9.60
C ILE A 47 -0.78 -5.74 10.23
N LEU A 48 -1.78 -6.07 9.41
CA LEU A 48 -3.09 -6.52 9.88
C LEU A 48 -3.02 -7.83 10.67
N ILE A 49 -2.19 -8.78 10.22
CA ILE A 49 -1.98 -10.05 10.92
C ILE A 49 -1.34 -9.79 12.29
N PHE A 50 -0.29 -8.96 12.34
CA PHE A 50 0.37 -8.59 13.60
C PHE A 50 -0.54 -7.80 14.55
N GLU A 51 -1.36 -6.88 14.03
CA GLU A 51 -2.32 -6.11 14.84
C GLU A 51 -3.41 -7.01 15.45
N SER A 52 -3.86 -8.03 14.70
CA SER A 52 -4.82 -9.03 15.18
C SER A 52 -4.25 -9.85 16.33
N GLU A 53 -3.03 -10.38 16.18
CA GLU A 53 -2.38 -11.21 17.20
C GLU A 53 -2.11 -10.43 18.50
N ASN A 54 -1.65 -9.18 18.38
CA ASN A 54 -1.33 -8.32 19.54
C ASN A 54 -2.59 -7.83 20.28
N THR A 55 -3.71 -7.69 19.57
CA THR A 55 -5.00 -7.35 20.18
C THR A 55 -5.52 -8.52 21.02
N GLU A 56 -5.42 -9.75 20.51
CA GLU A 56 -5.84 -10.95 21.25
C GLU A 56 -4.95 -11.23 22.48
N GLU A 57 -3.65 -10.92 22.42
CA GLU A 57 -2.72 -11.12 23.55
C GLU A 57 -2.93 -10.09 24.69
N ASN A 58 -3.42 -8.88 24.38
CA ASN A 58 -3.68 -7.82 25.38
C ASN A 58 -5.05 -7.91 26.07
N GLU A 59 -5.92 -8.84 25.65
CA GLU A 59 -7.24 -9.06 26.27
C GLU A 59 -7.25 -10.19 27.32
N ILE A 60 -6.08 -10.77 27.65
CA ILE A 60 -5.91 -11.88 28.63
C ILE A 60 -5.24 -11.39 29.91
#